data_AF-A0ABD6VLR4-F1
#
_entry.id   AF-A0ABD6VLR4-F1
#
_cell.length_a   1.000
_cell.length_b   1.000
_cell.length_c   1.000
_cell.angle_alpha   90.00
_cell.angle_beta   90.00
_cell.angle_gamma   90.00
#
_symmetry.space_group_name_H-M   'P 1'
#
loop_
_entity.id
_entity.type
_entity.pdbx_description
1 polymer ?
#
loop_
_entity_poly.entity_id
_entity_poly.type
_entity_poly.pdbx_seq_one_letter_code
_entity_poly.pdbx_strand_id
1 'polypeptide(L)'
;MREWLNGSLITRQFDDTARTVTRTLAREDERDEELTSTFSYSAAGELRQVQLPDGAELTLAHDAAGREASRSGGEFLQQREYDVMGRLTRDMSGQQQERRIAEVRLNLAEYIHSSSQVKATSHSPTP
;
A
#
# COMPACT_ATOMS: atom_id res chain seq x y z
N MET A 1 1.49 -5.26 -27.66
CA MET A 1 0.09 -5.60 -28.01
C MET A 1 -0.69 -4.33 -28.26
N ARG A 2 -1.61 -4.32 -29.23
CA ARG A 2 -2.53 -3.21 -29.48
C ARG A 2 -3.96 -3.75 -29.48
N GLU A 3 -4.87 -3.08 -28.80
CA GLU A 3 -6.28 -3.44 -28.73
C GLU A 3 -7.15 -2.17 -28.78
N TRP A 4 -8.33 -2.27 -29.35
CA TRP A 4 -9.32 -1.20 -29.33
C TRP A 4 -10.42 -1.53 -28.33
N LEU A 5 -10.75 -0.59 -27.45
CA LEU A 5 -11.77 -0.75 -26.42
C LEU A 5 -12.58 0.54 -26.29
N ASN A 6 -13.90 0.46 -26.52
CA ASN A 6 -14.84 1.57 -26.32
C ASN A 6 -14.38 2.92 -26.94
N GLY A 7 -13.89 2.90 -28.19
CA GLY A 7 -13.41 4.11 -28.89
C GLY A 7 -12.03 4.62 -28.45
N SER A 8 -11.29 3.82 -27.67
CA SER A 8 -9.91 4.11 -27.27
C SER A 8 -8.95 3.04 -27.78
N LEU A 9 -7.79 3.45 -28.30
CA LEU A 9 -6.68 2.57 -28.60
C LEU A 9 -5.87 2.35 -27.33
N ILE A 10 -5.68 1.09 -26.96
CA ILE A 10 -4.81 0.68 -25.86
C ILE A 10 -3.58 0.01 -26.47
N THR A 11 -2.40 0.53 -26.15
CA THR A 11 -1.12 -0.09 -26.46
C THR A 11 -0.49 -0.62 -25.18
N ARG A 12 0.04 -1.86 -25.24
CA ARG A 12 0.83 -2.48 -24.16
C ARG A 12 2.22 -2.84 -24.66
N GLN A 13 3.23 -2.43 -23.93
CA GLN A 13 4.63 -2.82 -24.15
C GLN A 13 5.10 -3.60 -22.94
N PHE A 14 5.82 -4.70 -23.18
CA PHE A 14 6.32 -5.60 -22.15
C PHE A 14 7.84 -5.53 -22.16
N ASP A 15 8.45 -5.30 -21.01
CA ASP A 15 9.89 -5.43 -20.79
C ASP A 15 10.13 -6.54 -19.76
N ASP A 16 10.57 -7.70 -20.22
CA ASP A 16 10.80 -8.86 -19.36
C ASP A 16 12.04 -8.68 -18.46
N THR A 17 13.02 -7.89 -18.90
CA THR A 17 14.27 -7.64 -18.14
C THR A 17 13.97 -6.74 -16.95
N ALA A 18 13.23 -5.65 -17.20
CA ALA A 18 12.76 -4.76 -16.15
C ALA A 18 11.54 -5.32 -15.39
N ARG A 19 10.91 -6.39 -15.91
CA ARG A 19 9.62 -6.93 -15.44
C ARG A 19 8.55 -5.85 -15.36
N THR A 20 8.44 -5.06 -16.41
CA THR A 20 7.47 -3.97 -16.49
C THR A 20 6.52 -4.13 -17.66
N VAL A 21 5.33 -3.54 -17.49
CA VAL A 21 4.36 -3.34 -18.56
C VAL A 21 4.04 -1.86 -18.64
N THR A 22 4.19 -1.27 -19.81
CA THR A 22 3.71 0.09 -20.07
C THR A 22 2.40 0.00 -20.84
N ARG A 23 1.36 0.65 -20.32
CA ARG A 23 0.05 0.78 -20.97
C ARG A 23 -0.17 2.22 -21.36
N THR A 24 -0.47 2.45 -22.64
CA THR A 24 -0.85 3.77 -23.15
C THR A 24 -2.28 3.69 -23.68
N LEU A 25 -3.14 4.61 -23.22
CA LEU A 25 -4.49 4.84 -23.72
C LEU A 25 -4.48 6.10 -24.57
N ALA A 26 -4.95 5.99 -25.81
CA ALA A 26 -5.18 7.11 -26.70
C ALA A 26 -6.66 7.10 -27.12
N ARG A 27 -7.40 8.16 -26.80
CA ARG A 27 -8.78 8.31 -27.27
C ARG A 27 -8.80 8.79 -28.72
N GLU A 28 -9.79 8.31 -29.47
CA GLU A 28 -9.93 8.69 -30.87
C GLU A 28 -10.24 10.19 -31.06
N ASP A 29 -11.05 10.76 -30.17
CA ASP A 29 -11.51 12.16 -30.24
C ASP A 29 -10.52 13.16 -29.60
N GLU A 30 -9.63 12.67 -28.73
CA GLU A 30 -8.69 13.46 -27.92
C GLU A 30 -7.25 13.04 -28.22
N ARG A 31 -6.82 13.21 -29.47
CA ARG A 31 -5.54 12.66 -29.98
C ARG A 31 -4.27 13.25 -29.37
N ASP A 32 -4.38 14.31 -28.56
CA ASP A 32 -3.26 14.92 -27.83
C ASP A 32 -3.20 14.50 -26.34
N GLU A 33 -4.17 13.71 -25.83
CA GLU A 33 -4.15 13.19 -24.46
C GLU A 33 -3.89 11.68 -24.45
N GLU A 34 -2.61 11.30 -24.52
CA GLU A 34 -2.17 9.94 -24.25
C GLU A 34 -1.96 9.72 -22.75
N LEU A 35 -2.70 8.80 -22.16
CA LEU A 35 -2.56 8.42 -20.76
C LEU A 35 -1.66 7.19 -20.65
N THR A 36 -0.43 7.40 -20.18
CA THR A 36 0.56 6.32 -20.02
C THR A 36 0.71 5.91 -18.56
N SER A 37 0.67 4.62 -18.28
CA SER A 37 0.93 4.05 -16.95
C SER A 37 1.94 2.91 -17.03
N THR A 38 2.79 2.80 -16.03
CA THR A 38 3.80 1.73 -15.95
C THR A 38 3.52 0.84 -14.74
N PHE A 39 3.58 -0.46 -14.96
CA PHE A 39 3.32 -1.49 -13.96
C PHE A 39 4.60 -2.30 -13.77
N SER A 40 5.10 -2.39 -12.54
CA SER A 40 6.33 -3.12 -12.21
C SER A 40 5.99 -4.37 -11.40
N TYR A 41 6.63 -5.49 -11.73
CA TYR A 41 6.32 -6.79 -11.14
C TYR A 41 7.53 -7.41 -10.43
N SER A 42 7.26 -8.20 -9.39
CA SER A 42 8.27 -9.02 -8.73
C SER A 42 8.70 -10.18 -9.63
N ALA A 43 9.79 -10.87 -9.25
CA ALA A 43 10.21 -12.08 -9.94
C ALA A 43 9.17 -13.21 -9.91
N ALA A 44 8.26 -13.19 -8.94
CA ALA A 44 7.13 -14.12 -8.82
C ALA A 44 5.90 -13.69 -9.65
N GLY A 45 5.97 -12.55 -10.36
CA GLY A 45 4.87 -12.02 -11.16
C GLY A 45 3.84 -11.19 -10.37
N GLU A 46 4.12 -10.85 -9.12
CA GLU A 46 3.23 -10.02 -8.30
C GLU A 46 3.41 -8.54 -8.66
N LEU A 47 2.32 -7.78 -8.77
CA LEU A 47 2.39 -6.34 -9.01
C LEU A 47 3.02 -5.64 -7.79
N ARG A 48 4.09 -4.87 -8.00
CA ARG A 48 4.81 -4.16 -6.92
C ARG A 48 4.59 -2.66 -6.96
N GLN A 49 4.44 -2.10 -8.15
CA GLN A 49 4.30 -0.66 -8.31
C GLN A 49 3.45 -0.33 -9.53
N VAL A 50 2.68 0.75 -9.41
CA VAL A 50 1.97 1.38 -10.52
C VAL A 50 2.36 2.85 -10.55
N GLN A 51 2.87 3.30 -11.69
CA GLN A 51 3.05 4.71 -12.01
C GLN A 51 1.87 5.16 -12.87
N LEU A 52 1.12 6.16 -12.40
CA LEU A 52 -0.02 6.76 -13.09
C LEU A 52 0.43 7.85 -14.09
N PRO A 53 -0.44 8.26 -15.03
CA PRO A 53 -0.09 9.24 -16.08
C PRO A 53 0.30 10.62 -15.54
N ASP A 54 -0.19 10.98 -14.37
CA ASP A 54 0.13 12.23 -13.66
C ASP A 54 1.45 12.16 -12.87
N GLY A 55 2.18 11.05 -12.94
CA GLY A 55 3.39 10.83 -12.16
C GLY A 55 3.15 10.40 -10.71
N ALA A 56 1.90 10.18 -10.29
CA ALA A 56 1.63 9.59 -8.99
C ALA A 56 1.96 8.09 -8.95
N GLU A 57 2.57 7.64 -7.87
CA GLU A 57 2.97 6.25 -7.68
C GLU A 57 2.13 5.55 -6.61
N LEU A 58 1.85 4.27 -6.85
CA LEU A 58 1.24 3.37 -5.89
C LEU A 58 2.14 2.14 -5.73
N THR A 59 2.60 1.89 -4.52
CA THR A 59 3.39 0.70 -4.16
C THR A 59 2.51 -0.34 -3.49
N LEU A 60 2.75 -1.62 -3.77
CA LEU A 60 2.00 -2.75 -3.25
C LEU A 60 2.95 -3.76 -2.62
N ALA A 61 2.56 -4.31 -1.48
CA ALA A 61 3.25 -5.43 -0.84
C ALA A 61 2.30 -6.60 -0.65
N HIS A 62 2.86 -7.79 -0.77
CA HIS A 62 2.13 -9.05 -0.74
C HIS A 62 2.59 -9.87 0.46
N ASP A 63 1.66 -10.63 1.06
CA ASP A 63 1.99 -11.60 2.08
C ASP A 63 2.62 -12.87 1.47
N ALA A 64 3.01 -13.82 2.32
CA ALA A 64 3.63 -15.07 1.88
C ALA A 64 2.72 -15.95 1.01
N ALA A 65 1.39 -15.69 1.00
CA ALA A 65 0.43 -16.38 0.15
C ALA A 65 0.20 -15.64 -1.19
N GLY A 66 0.94 -14.56 -1.45
CA GLY A 66 0.80 -13.76 -2.67
C GLY A 66 -0.43 -12.87 -2.69
N ARG A 67 -1.05 -12.58 -1.54
CA ARG A 67 -2.20 -11.67 -1.43
C ARG A 67 -1.72 -10.27 -1.08
N GLU A 68 -2.34 -9.24 -1.65
CA GLU A 68 -2.01 -7.85 -1.31
C GLU A 68 -2.32 -7.59 0.19
N ALA A 69 -1.25 -7.32 0.94
CA ALA A 69 -1.29 -7.04 2.37
C ALA A 69 -1.16 -5.53 2.67
N SER A 70 -0.58 -4.75 1.75
CA SER A 70 -0.59 -3.30 1.86
C SER A 70 -0.48 -2.63 0.52
N ARG A 71 -1.02 -1.41 0.42
CA ARG A 71 -0.72 -0.48 -0.66
C ARG A 71 -0.58 0.94 -0.16
N SER A 72 0.27 1.73 -0.81
CA SER A 72 0.54 3.11 -0.41
C SER A 72 0.92 3.98 -1.59
N GLY A 73 0.47 5.23 -1.58
CA GLY A 73 0.79 6.21 -2.62
C GLY A 73 0.42 7.61 -2.17
N GLY A 74 1.33 8.56 -2.29
CA GLY A 74 1.17 9.89 -1.68
C GLY A 74 0.83 9.79 -0.19
N GLU A 75 -0.21 10.51 0.24
CA GLU A 75 -0.72 10.42 1.61
C GLU A 75 -1.56 9.16 1.87
N PHE A 76 -1.92 8.36 0.87
CA PHE A 76 -2.79 7.20 1.08
C PHE A 76 -2.00 5.97 1.56
N LEU A 77 -2.53 5.26 2.55
CA LEU A 77 -2.05 3.96 3.00
C LEU A 77 -3.22 3.04 3.33
N GLN A 78 -3.12 1.80 2.89
CA GLN A 78 -4.02 0.72 3.28
C GLN A 78 -3.23 -0.53 3.69
N GLN A 79 -3.72 -1.21 4.72
CA GLN A 79 -3.23 -2.50 5.19
C GLN A 79 -4.37 -3.48 5.37
N ARG A 80 -4.11 -4.74 4.99
CA ARG A 80 -5.04 -5.84 5.09
C ARG A 80 -4.40 -7.02 5.79
N GLU A 81 -5.19 -7.67 6.63
CA GLU A 81 -4.83 -8.93 7.28
C GLU A 81 -5.85 -9.99 6.91
N TYR A 82 -5.37 -11.22 6.76
CA TYR A 82 -6.20 -12.35 6.38
C TYR A 82 -5.92 -13.52 7.31
N ASP A 83 -6.95 -14.35 7.53
CA ASP A 83 -6.76 -15.62 8.20
C ASP A 83 -6.16 -16.70 7.25
N VAL A 84 -5.92 -17.87 7.85
CA VAL A 84 -5.38 -19.05 7.17
C VAL A 84 -6.30 -19.60 6.07
N MET A 85 -7.59 -19.25 6.07
CA MET A 85 -8.55 -19.69 5.05
C MET A 85 -8.68 -18.71 3.89
N GLY A 86 -7.94 -17.59 3.88
CA GLY A 86 -8.08 -16.59 2.83
C GLY A 86 -8.97 -15.41 3.18
N ARG A 87 -9.63 -15.41 4.34
CA ARG A 87 -10.69 -14.44 4.64
C ARG A 87 -10.08 -13.18 5.23
N LEU A 88 -10.52 -12.02 4.74
CA LEU A 88 -10.11 -10.72 5.26
C LEU A 88 -10.60 -10.57 6.70
N THR A 89 -9.65 -10.44 7.64
CA THR A 89 -9.93 -10.25 9.07
C THR A 89 -9.77 -8.80 9.51
N ARG A 90 -8.98 -8.02 8.77
CA ARG A 90 -8.76 -6.60 9.05
C ARG A 90 -8.52 -5.83 7.77
N ASP A 91 -9.14 -4.67 7.65
CA ASP A 91 -8.83 -3.66 6.62
C ASP A 91 -8.71 -2.31 7.32
N MET A 92 -7.61 -1.63 7.07
CA MET A 92 -7.35 -0.30 7.60
C MET A 92 -6.84 0.58 6.46
N SER A 93 -7.62 1.59 6.10
CA SER A 93 -7.26 2.59 5.10
C SER A 93 -7.33 3.99 5.71
N GLY A 94 -6.37 4.86 5.40
CA GLY A 94 -6.37 6.25 5.88
C GLY A 94 -5.21 7.06 5.30
N GLN A 95 -5.08 8.30 5.75
CA GLN A 95 -3.92 9.11 5.38
C GLN A 95 -2.69 8.74 6.23
N GLN A 96 -1.50 8.77 5.64
CA GLN A 96 -0.23 8.36 6.26
C GLN A 96 0.03 9.17 7.54
N GLN A 97 -0.35 10.44 7.54
CA GLN A 97 -0.21 11.34 8.69
C GLN A 97 -1.10 10.96 9.89
N GLU A 98 -2.28 10.35 9.67
CA GLU A 98 -3.18 9.94 10.76
C GLU A 98 -2.63 8.74 11.55
N ARG A 99 -1.73 7.95 10.95
CA ARG A 99 -1.10 6.81 11.62
C ARG A 99 0.07 7.17 12.52
N ARG A 100 0.84 8.24 12.24
CA ARG A 100 1.83 8.73 13.24
C ARG A 100 1.13 9.09 14.55
N ILE A 101 -0.09 9.61 14.50
CA ILE A 101 -0.87 9.96 15.70
C ILE A 101 -1.43 8.71 16.40
N ALA A 102 -1.83 7.68 15.66
CA ALA A 102 -2.28 6.41 16.23
C ALA A 102 -1.12 5.62 16.89
N GLU A 103 0.06 5.60 16.27
CA GLU A 103 1.24 4.90 16.78
C GLU A 103 1.85 5.62 18.00
N VAL A 104 1.89 6.96 18.00
CA VAL A 104 2.31 7.75 19.18
C VAL A 104 1.32 7.60 20.34
N ARG A 105 0.00 7.49 20.08
CA ARG A 105 -1.00 7.23 21.13
C ARG A 105 -0.84 5.84 21.75
N LEU A 106 -0.50 4.82 20.96
CA LEU A 106 -0.23 3.46 21.47
C LEU A 106 1.00 3.45 22.39
N ASN A 107 2.10 4.11 22.00
CA ASN A 107 3.29 4.23 22.86
C ASN A 107 3.04 5.08 24.12
N LEU A 108 2.18 6.11 24.05
CA LEU A 108 1.86 6.93 25.22
C LEU A 108 1.04 6.15 26.26
N ALA A 109 0.12 5.29 25.83
CA ALA A 109 -0.62 4.42 26.73
C ALA A 109 0.30 3.44 27.46
N GLU A 110 1.30 2.88 26.77
CA GLU A 110 2.29 1.97 27.34
C GLU A 110 3.24 2.68 28.33
N TYR A 111 3.65 3.92 28.02
CA TYR A 111 4.44 4.76 28.94
C TYR A 111 3.66 5.17 30.20
N ILE A 112 2.37 5.51 30.08
CA ILE A 112 1.53 5.88 31.23
C ILE A 112 1.23 4.66 32.13
N HIS A 113 1.09 3.46 31.56
CA HIS A 113 0.94 2.23 32.35
C HIS A 113 2.23 1.83 33.07
N SER A 114 3.39 1.94 32.42
CA SER A 114 4.70 1.67 33.02
C SER A 114 5.04 2.65 34.15
N SER A 115 4.78 3.96 33.95
CA SER A 115 5.03 5.00 34.95
C SER A 115 4.05 5.00 36.13
N SER A 116 2.88 4.36 35.99
CA SER A 116 1.93 4.17 37.10
C SER A 116 2.29 2.99 38.00
N GLN A 117 3.10 2.03 37.54
CA GLN A 117 3.53 0.86 38.31
C GLN A 117 4.75 1.13 39.22
N VAL A 118 5.47 2.24 39.01
CA VAL A 118 6.68 2.57 39.79
C VAL A 118 6.42 3.35 41.09
N LYS A 119 5.17 3.66 41.47
CA LYS A 119 4.86 4.43 42.69
C LYS A 119 4.24 3.64 43.84
N ALA A 120 4.25 2.31 43.79
CA ALA A 120 3.61 1.47 44.81
C ALA A 120 4.50 0.32 45.35
N THR A 121 5.77 0.59 45.69
CA THR A 121 6.52 -0.31 46.60
C THR A 121 7.49 0.48 47.50
N SER A 122 6.99 1.02 48.60
CA SER A 122 7.78 1.17 49.83
C SER A 122 6.84 1.18 51.03
N HIS A 123 6.56 -0.01 51.58
CA HIS A 123 6.01 -0.17 52.92
C HIS A 123 7.15 -0.66 53.82
N SER A 124 7.50 0.15 54.83
CA SER A 124 8.33 -0.29 55.95
C SER A 124 7.59 -1.37 56.76
N PRO A 125 8.33 -2.24 57.47
CA PRO A 125 8.28 -2.08 58.93
C PRO A 125 9.64 -2.28 59.63
N THR A 126 9.69 -1.64 60.79
CA THR A 126 10.68 -1.66 61.87
C THR A 126 10.86 -3.05 62.49
N PRO A 127 11.95 -3.25 63.24
CA PRO A 127 11.82 -3.29 64.70
C PRO A 127 12.48 -2.11 65.42
#